data_AF-A0A1X1ZAH9-F1
#
_entry.id   AF-A0A1X1ZAH9-F1
#
_cell.length_a   1.000
_cell.length_b   1.000
_cell.length_c   1.000
_cell.angle_alpha   90.00
_cell.angle_beta   90.00
_cell.angle_gamma   90.00
#
_symmetry.space_group_name_H-M   'P 1'
#
loop_
_entity.id
_entity.type
_entity.pdbx_description
1 polymer ?
#
loop_
_entity_poly.entity_id
_entity_poly.type
_entity_poly.pdbx_seq_one_letter_code
_entity_poly.pdbx_strand_id
1 'polypeptide(L)'
;MRITTTSGLALGAAAVGILGAVAASTLTTSAPAADAAPAPCTAAGLSSTASGVLSQAGAFLNEHPEANDVLTSAATMPADQAKSSVQGYFIGHLDQLSTLQGIAQPLTDLKNQCGIAVSPTQLAMLLETVSK
;
A
#
# COMPACT_ATOMS: atom_id res chain seq x y z
N MET A 1 39.20 -41.62 36.15
CA MET A 1 39.85 -40.79 37.18
C MET A 1 40.99 -40.01 36.51
N ARG A 2 40.79 -38.69 36.32
CA ARG A 2 41.70 -37.58 35.91
C ARG A 2 42.49 -37.64 34.58
N ILE A 3 42.39 -36.55 33.80
CA ILE A 3 43.39 -35.66 33.14
C ILE A 3 42.54 -34.72 32.22
N THR A 4 42.21 -33.45 32.50
CA THR A 4 42.98 -32.18 32.68
C THR A 4 43.38 -31.49 31.35
N THR A 5 42.79 -30.29 31.08
CA THR A 5 43.35 -29.10 30.36
C THR A 5 43.39 -29.15 28.81
N THR A 6 43.09 -28.12 27.97
CA THR A 6 43.29 -26.66 28.00
C THR A 6 42.44 -25.93 26.94
N SER A 7 42.12 -24.66 27.18
CA SER A 7 41.53 -23.67 26.26
C SER A 7 42.41 -23.34 25.05
N GLY A 8 41.79 -23.18 23.87
CA GLY A 8 42.42 -22.62 22.67
C GLY A 8 42.18 -21.10 22.58
N LEU A 9 43.26 -20.34 22.72
CA LEU A 9 43.37 -18.89 22.55
C LEU A 9 43.86 -18.62 21.11
N ALA A 10 43.14 -17.84 20.32
CA ALA A 10 43.67 -17.28 19.07
C ALA A 10 43.60 -15.75 19.13
N LEU A 11 44.78 -15.14 19.31
CA LEU A 11 45.05 -13.72 19.19
C LEU A 11 44.97 -13.28 17.72
N GLY A 12 44.33 -12.14 17.46
CA GLY A 12 44.38 -11.43 16.19
C GLY A 12 44.17 -9.93 16.41
N ALA A 13 45.27 -9.25 16.76
CA ALA A 13 45.58 -7.82 16.67
C ALA A 13 44.52 -6.75 16.99
N ALA A 14 44.81 -5.99 18.06
CA ALA A 14 44.18 -4.73 18.42
C ALA A 14 44.66 -3.56 17.55
N ALA A 15 43.75 -2.63 17.25
CA ALA A 15 44.07 -1.20 17.14
C ALA A 15 42.99 -0.42 17.89
N VAL A 16 43.44 0.26 18.94
CA VAL A 16 42.66 0.98 19.94
C VAL A 16 42.43 2.41 19.45
N GLY A 17 41.18 2.85 19.46
CA GLY A 17 40.80 4.27 19.50
C GLY A 17 39.67 4.42 20.51
N ILE A 18 40.00 4.87 21.72
CA ILE A 18 39.05 5.11 22.82
C ILE A 18 38.59 6.57 22.74
N LEU A 19 37.31 6.80 23.11
CA LEU A 19 36.69 8.02 23.63
C LEU A 19 35.63 8.66 22.72
N GLY A 20 34.37 8.35 23.05
CA GLY A 20 33.17 8.98 22.53
C GLY A 20 31.94 8.33 23.16
N ALA A 21 31.66 8.67 24.42
CA ALA A 21 30.47 8.21 25.13
C ALA A 21 29.20 8.85 24.55
N VAL A 22 28.11 8.07 24.58
CA VAL A 22 26.69 8.45 24.59
C VAL A 22 26.11 9.29 23.44
N ALA A 23 25.37 8.65 22.54
CA ALA A 23 23.94 8.96 22.28
C ALA A 23 23.39 8.15 21.10
N ALA A 24 22.19 7.62 21.32
CA ALA A 24 21.19 7.13 20.38
C ALA A 24 21.47 7.29 18.87
N SER A 25 21.46 6.18 18.14
CA SER A 25 20.36 5.80 17.24
C SER A 25 20.78 4.59 16.40
N THR A 26 19.94 3.56 16.42
CA THR A 26 20.06 2.35 15.61
C THR A 26 19.90 2.70 14.13
N LEU A 27 21.01 3.01 13.45
CA LEU A 27 21.09 3.04 11.99
C LEU A 27 21.56 1.68 11.49
N THR A 28 20.69 0.68 11.58
CA THR A 28 20.88 -0.60 10.91
C THR A 28 19.93 -0.68 9.73
N THR A 29 20.44 -0.42 8.52
CA THR A 29 20.32 -1.34 7.37
C THR A 29 20.88 -0.69 6.11
N SER A 30 22.09 -1.10 5.74
CA SER A 30 22.63 -0.96 4.39
C SER A 30 22.63 -2.35 3.75
N ALA A 31 21.44 -2.82 3.39
CA ALA A 31 21.27 -3.90 2.41
C ALA A 31 21.18 -3.26 1.00
N PRO A 32 21.70 -3.92 -0.05
CA PRO A 32 21.57 -3.39 -1.40
C PRO A 32 20.07 -3.27 -1.74
N ALA A 33 19.67 -2.15 -2.33
CA ALA A 33 18.29 -1.92 -2.76
C ALA A 33 17.94 -2.90 -3.90
N ALA A 34 17.46 -4.08 -3.55
CA ALA A 34 16.57 -4.84 -4.41
C ALA A 34 15.21 -4.14 -4.29
N ASP A 35 14.82 -3.36 -5.30
CA ASP A 35 13.52 -2.71 -5.46
C ASP A 35 12.83 -2.36 -4.14
N ALA A 36 13.29 -1.30 -3.47
CA ALA A 36 12.59 -0.79 -2.30
C ALA A 36 11.20 -0.33 -2.77
N ALA A 37 10.18 -1.14 -2.50
CA ALA A 37 8.79 -0.80 -2.79
C ALA A 37 8.52 0.63 -2.27
N PRO A 38 7.84 1.48 -3.05
CA PRO A 38 7.65 2.88 -2.70
C PRO A 38 7.04 2.98 -1.29
N ALA A 39 7.60 3.87 -0.47
CA ALA A 39 7.12 4.05 0.90
C ALA A 39 5.60 4.31 0.88
N PRO A 40 4.81 3.60 1.70
CA PRO A 40 3.34 3.57 1.56
C PRO A 40 2.73 4.99 1.68
N CYS A 41 3.26 5.82 2.59
CA CYS A 41 2.78 7.18 2.82
C CYS A 41 3.35 8.24 1.87
N THR A 42 3.60 7.86 0.62
CA THR A 42 4.04 8.77 -0.45
C THR A 42 3.03 8.75 -1.60
N ALA A 43 3.04 9.77 -2.46
CA ALA A 43 2.21 9.77 -3.66
C ALA A 43 2.47 8.53 -4.55
N ALA A 44 3.73 8.09 -4.65
CA ALA A 44 4.09 6.88 -5.40
C ALA A 44 3.55 5.60 -4.74
N GLY A 45 3.61 5.51 -3.40
CA GLY A 45 3.07 4.37 -2.64
C GLY A 45 1.54 4.28 -2.74
N LEU A 46 0.87 5.43 -2.65
CA LEU A 46 -0.59 5.53 -2.86
C LEU A 46 -0.98 5.11 -4.28
N SER A 47 -0.31 5.64 -5.31
CA SER A 47 -0.59 5.27 -6.70
C SER A 47 -0.34 3.78 -6.97
N SER A 48 0.71 3.20 -6.38
CA SER A 48 1.01 1.77 -6.51
C SER A 48 -0.09 0.91 -5.89
N THR A 49 -0.54 1.29 -4.68
CA THR A 49 -1.65 0.62 -3.99
C THR A 49 -2.95 0.74 -4.78
N ALA A 50 -3.29 1.96 -5.24
CA ALA A 50 -4.48 2.22 -6.03
C ALA A 50 -4.48 1.43 -7.34
N SER A 51 -3.33 1.35 -8.03
CA SER A 51 -3.20 0.58 -9.27
C SER A 51 -3.43 -0.92 -9.03
N GLY A 52 -2.92 -1.47 -7.92
CA GLY A 52 -3.17 -2.86 -7.54
C GLY A 52 -4.64 -3.14 -7.21
N VAL A 53 -5.29 -2.22 -6.48
CA VAL A 53 -6.73 -2.30 -6.19
C VAL A 53 -7.57 -2.23 -7.47
N LEU A 54 -7.26 -1.28 -8.36
CA LEU A 54 -7.93 -1.13 -9.65
C LEU A 54 -7.74 -2.36 -10.55
N SER A 55 -6.54 -2.95 -10.55
CA SER A 55 -6.27 -4.17 -11.33
C SER A 55 -7.12 -5.35 -10.85
N GLN A 56 -7.23 -5.54 -9.53
CA GLN A 56 -8.08 -6.59 -8.94
C GLN A 56 -9.57 -6.31 -9.19
N ALA A 57 -10.00 -5.06 -9.06
CA ALA A 57 -11.38 -4.67 -9.38
C ALA A 57 -11.69 -4.93 -10.86
N GLY A 58 -10.76 -4.63 -11.77
CA GLY A 58 -10.91 -4.92 -13.19
C GLY A 58 -11.04 -6.42 -13.49
N ALA A 59 -10.24 -7.25 -12.84
CA ALA A 59 -10.36 -8.71 -12.95
C ALA A 59 -11.74 -9.20 -12.49
N PHE A 60 -12.18 -8.76 -11.31
CA PHE A 60 -13.50 -9.06 -10.78
C PHE A 60 -14.61 -8.63 -11.75
N LEU A 61 -14.57 -7.40 -12.27
CA LEU A 61 -15.58 -6.91 -13.21
C LEU A 61 -15.59 -7.68 -14.54
N ASN A 62 -14.43 -8.18 -14.98
CA ASN A 62 -14.37 -9.03 -16.17
C ASN A 62 -14.98 -10.42 -15.93
N GLU A 63 -14.92 -10.93 -14.70
CA GLU A 63 -15.59 -12.17 -14.28
C GLU A 63 -17.09 -11.95 -13.99
N HIS A 64 -17.50 -10.71 -13.73
CA HIS A 64 -18.87 -10.30 -13.42
C HIS A 64 -19.40 -9.27 -14.45
N PRO A 65 -19.74 -9.69 -15.68
CA PRO A 65 -20.11 -8.78 -16.76
C PRO A 65 -21.35 -7.93 -16.43
N GLU A 66 -22.29 -8.49 -15.66
CA GLU A 66 -23.49 -7.78 -15.23
C GLU A 66 -23.18 -6.60 -14.27
N ALA A 67 -22.23 -6.78 -13.34
CA ALA A 67 -21.74 -5.70 -12.47
C ALA A 67 -20.99 -4.64 -13.28
N ASN A 68 -20.18 -5.09 -14.25
CA ASN A 68 -19.45 -4.21 -15.15
C ASN A 68 -20.39 -3.33 -15.98
N ASP A 69 -21.48 -3.89 -16.52
CA ASP A 69 -22.46 -3.16 -17.32
C ASP A 69 -23.21 -2.11 -16.48
N VAL A 70 -23.60 -2.46 -15.25
CA VAL A 70 -24.25 -1.52 -14.32
C VAL A 70 -23.32 -0.35 -13.99
N LEU A 71 -22.07 -0.64 -13.61
CA LEU A 71 -21.10 0.40 -13.27
C LEU A 71 -20.72 1.26 -14.48
N THR A 72 -20.59 0.66 -15.67
CA THR A 72 -20.30 1.38 -16.92
C THR A 72 -21.45 2.31 -17.30
N SER A 73 -22.69 1.82 -17.21
CA SER A 73 -23.89 2.62 -17.50
C SER A 73 -24.02 3.78 -16.51
N ALA A 74 -23.78 3.52 -15.22
CA ALA A 74 -23.84 4.51 -14.16
C ALA A 74 -22.84 5.66 -14.36
N ALA A 75 -21.72 5.43 -15.04
CA ALA A 75 -20.71 6.46 -15.30
C ALA A 75 -21.21 7.63 -16.16
N THR A 76 -22.27 7.43 -16.96
CA THR A 76 -22.87 8.48 -17.81
C THR A 76 -24.17 9.07 -17.24
N MET A 77 -24.66 8.52 -16.14
CA MET A 77 -25.93 8.93 -15.53
C MET A 77 -25.73 10.16 -14.62
N PRO A 78 -26.81 10.93 -14.37
CA PRO A 78 -26.83 11.90 -13.29
C PRO A 78 -26.50 11.22 -11.95
N ALA A 79 -25.75 11.91 -11.08
CA ALA A 79 -25.20 11.32 -9.85
C ALA A 79 -26.24 10.60 -8.97
N ASP A 80 -27.45 11.13 -8.84
CA ASP A 80 -28.51 10.51 -8.04
C ASP A 80 -29.06 9.23 -8.69
N GLN A 81 -29.18 9.21 -10.02
CA GLN A 81 -29.58 8.02 -10.76
C GLN A 81 -28.49 6.94 -10.72
N ALA A 82 -27.23 7.33 -10.90
CA ALA A 82 -26.08 6.44 -10.79
C ALA A 82 -26.06 5.74 -9.42
N LYS A 83 -26.19 6.51 -8.33
CA LYS A 83 -26.27 5.96 -6.97
C LYS A 83 -27.40 4.95 -6.81
N SER A 84 -28.61 5.32 -7.24
CA SER A 84 -29.77 4.44 -7.11
C SER A 84 -29.64 3.17 -7.95
N SER A 85 -29.09 3.26 -9.16
CA SER A 85 -28.87 2.12 -10.05
C SER A 85 -27.86 1.13 -9.46
N VAL A 86 -26.70 1.64 -9.03
CA VAL A 86 -25.65 0.83 -8.40
C VAL A 86 -26.14 0.20 -7.11
N GLN A 87 -26.84 0.96 -6.26
CA GLN A 87 -27.38 0.43 -5.01
C GLN A 87 -28.44 -0.64 -5.25
N GLY A 88 -29.34 -0.43 -6.20
CA GLY A 88 -30.38 -1.40 -6.57
C GLY A 88 -29.79 -2.73 -7.02
N TYR A 89 -28.70 -2.69 -7.79
CA TYR A 89 -27.96 -3.90 -8.18
C TYR A 89 -27.34 -4.59 -6.97
N PHE A 90 -26.51 -3.90 -6.20
CA PHE A 90 -25.76 -4.55 -5.11
C PHE A 90 -26.62 -5.02 -3.93
N ILE A 91 -27.85 -4.53 -3.75
CA ILE A 91 -28.81 -5.11 -2.78
C ILE A 91 -29.12 -6.57 -3.11
N GLY A 92 -29.16 -6.94 -4.39
CA GLY A 92 -29.34 -8.33 -4.84
C GLY A 92 -28.04 -9.15 -4.90
N HIS A 93 -26.88 -8.49 -4.82
CA HIS A 93 -25.55 -9.06 -5.03
C HIS A 93 -24.60 -8.68 -3.89
N LEU A 94 -24.96 -9.04 -2.65
CA LEU A 94 -24.19 -8.68 -1.45
C LEU A 94 -22.83 -9.38 -1.37
N ASP A 95 -22.67 -10.56 -1.96
CA ASP A 95 -21.38 -11.26 -2.05
C ASP A 95 -20.39 -10.48 -2.93
N GLN A 96 -20.86 -9.97 -4.07
CA GLN A 96 -20.10 -9.13 -4.98
C GLN A 96 -19.70 -7.81 -4.32
N LEU A 97 -20.63 -7.20 -3.57
CA LEU A 97 -20.34 -6.00 -2.79
C LEU A 97 -19.26 -6.25 -1.73
N SER A 98 -19.35 -7.35 -0.99
CA SER A 98 -18.34 -7.72 0.02
C SER A 98 -16.98 -7.95 -0.60
N THR A 99 -16.93 -8.59 -1.77
CA THR A 99 -15.69 -8.82 -2.53
C THR A 99 -15.05 -7.50 -2.95
N LEU A 100 -15.83 -6.57 -3.53
CA LEU A 100 -15.34 -5.24 -3.89
C LEU A 100 -14.86 -4.43 -2.68
N GLN A 101 -15.55 -4.54 -1.54
CA GLN A 101 -15.10 -3.94 -0.28
C GLN A 101 -13.77 -4.53 0.21
N GLY A 102 -13.58 -5.83 0.05
CA GLY A 102 -12.32 -6.54 0.28
C GLY A 102 -11.19 -6.02 -0.59
N ILE A 103 -11.45 -5.90 -1.89
CA ILE A 103 -10.50 -5.35 -2.87
C ILE A 103 -10.10 -3.92 -2.52
N ALA A 104 -11.01 -3.11 -1.98
CA ALA A 104 -10.74 -1.72 -1.58
C ALA A 104 -10.08 -1.56 -0.19
N GLN A 105 -9.93 -2.63 0.60
CA GLN A 105 -9.32 -2.56 1.95
C GLN A 105 -7.92 -1.92 1.96
N PRO A 106 -7.00 -2.24 1.03
CA PRO A 106 -5.65 -1.67 1.05
C PRO A 106 -5.64 -0.13 1.02
N LEU A 107 -6.60 0.49 0.32
CA LEU A 107 -6.73 1.95 0.28
C LEU A 107 -7.25 2.51 1.62
N THR A 108 -8.16 1.80 2.27
CA THR A 108 -8.70 2.19 3.58
C THR A 108 -7.62 2.06 4.65
N ASP A 109 -6.86 0.97 4.63
CA ASP A 109 -5.74 0.75 5.53
C ASP A 109 -4.65 1.80 5.32
N LEU A 110 -4.34 2.15 4.07
CA LEU A 110 -3.36 3.18 3.76
C LEU A 110 -3.80 4.57 4.26
N LYS A 111 -5.07 4.92 4.04
CA LYS A 111 -5.66 6.16 4.57
C LYS A 111 -5.53 6.23 6.10
N ASN A 112 -5.83 5.13 6.79
CA ASN A 112 -5.76 5.06 8.26
C ASN A 112 -4.32 5.13 8.77
N GLN A 113 -3.38 4.49 8.07
CA GLN A 113 -1.96 4.46 8.44
C GLN A 113 -1.24 5.80 8.18
N CYS A 114 -1.57 6.46 7.07
CA CYS A 114 -0.83 7.64 6.64
C CYS A 114 -1.51 8.97 7.00
N GLY A 115 -2.81 8.97 7.32
CA GLY A 115 -3.58 10.20 7.54
C GLY A 115 -3.74 11.06 6.29
N ILE A 116 -3.41 10.51 5.11
CA ILE A 116 -3.40 11.20 3.83
C ILE A 116 -4.73 10.92 3.12
N ALA A 117 -5.61 11.92 3.10
CA ALA A 117 -6.74 11.95 2.18
C ALA A 117 -6.31 12.64 0.88
N VAL A 118 -5.37 12.04 0.15
CA VAL A 118 -5.07 12.43 -1.22
C VAL A 118 -5.87 11.50 -2.11
N SER A 119 -6.94 12.02 -2.68
CA SER A 119 -7.77 11.32 -3.64
C SER A 119 -7.23 11.54 -5.07
N PRO A 120 -7.44 10.59 -5.99
CA PRO A 120 -7.17 10.79 -7.42
C PRO A 120 -7.81 12.08 -7.96
N THR A 121 -8.99 12.45 -7.45
CA THR A 121 -9.68 13.70 -7.78
C THR A 121 -8.90 14.95 -7.38
N GLN A 122 -8.24 14.98 -6.22
CA GLN A 122 -7.42 16.13 -5.82
C GLN A 122 -6.16 16.27 -6.68
N LEU A 123 -5.55 15.15 -7.09
CA LEU A 123 -4.45 15.18 -8.05
C LEU A 123 -4.91 15.74 -9.41
N ALA A 124 -6.07 15.32 -9.90
CA ALA A 124 -6.64 15.86 -11.12
C ALA A 124 -6.92 17.37 -11.02
N MET A 125 -7.50 17.83 -9.90
CA MET A 125 -7.72 19.25 -9.62
C MET A 125 -6.42 20.06 -9.54
N LEU A 126 -5.36 19.48 -8.95
CA LEU A 126 -4.04 20.10 -8.87
C LEU A 126 -3.42 20.26 -10.27
N LEU A 127 -3.47 19.21 -11.09
CA LEU A 127 -2.98 19.25 -12.48
C LEU A 127 -3.71 20.31 -13.31
N GLU A 128 -5.04 20.39 -13.18
CA GLU A 128 -5.85 21.42 -13.84
C GLU A 128 -5.47 22.83 -13.36
N THR A 129 -5.16 23.00 -12.08
CA THR A 129 -4.77 24.29 -11.49
C THR A 129 -3.39 24.74 -11.96
N VAL A 130 -2.42 23.83 -12.06
CA VAL A 130 -1.03 24.13 -12.48
C VAL A 130 -0.91 24.29 -14.00
N SER A 131 -1.87 23.76 -14.76
CA SER A 131 -1.92 23.89 -16.22
C SER A 131 -2.52 25.23 -16.69
N LYS A 132 -3.00 26.07 -15.78
CA LYS A 132 -3.43 27.46 -16.03
C LYS A 132 -2.34 28.45 -15.63
#